data_AF-A0A2N2XXB9-F1
#
_entry.id   AF-A0A2N2XXB9-F1
#
_cell.length_a   1.000
_cell.length_b   1.000
_cell.length_c   1.000
_cell.angle_alpha   90.00
_cell.angle_beta   90.00
_cell.angle_gamma   90.00
#
_symmetry.space_group_name_H-M   'P 1'
#
loop_
_entity.id
_entity.type
_entity.pdbx_description
1 polymer ?
#
loop_
_entity_poly.entity_id
_entity_poly.type
_entity_poly.pdbx_seq_one_letter_code
_entity_poly.pdbx_strand_id
1 'polypeptide(L)' 'MTSLGSYLTKKSVNRAMVSRRTGISQARLSQLTSNESTKLRADELYLIALALDVDSGEMFKEIFKSIKLEMEN' A
#
# COMPACT_ATOMS: atom_id res chain seq x y z
N MET A 1 9.68 -7.58 2.97
CA MET A 1 8.22 -7.41 2.79
C MET A 1 7.93 -5.94 2.97
N THR A 2 7.23 -5.30 2.04
CA THR A 2 7.07 -3.84 2.07
C THR A 2 6.14 -3.40 3.21
N SER A 3 6.19 -2.11 3.59
CA SER A 3 5.25 -1.53 4.56
C SER A 3 3.79 -1.75 4.14
N LEU A 4 3.49 -1.67 2.84
CA LEU A 4 2.18 -2.01 2.29
C LEU A 4 1.86 -3.51 2.49
N GLY A 5 2.79 -4.41 2.18
CA GLY A 5 2.60 -5.85 2.40
C GLY A 5 2.26 -6.19 3.85
N SER A 6 3.00 -5.60 4.80
CA SER A 6 2.74 -5.73 6.23
C SER A 6 1.38 -5.16 6.63
N TYR A 7 1.03 -3.98 6.10
CA TYR A 7 -0.27 -3.33 6.35
C TYR A 7 -1.45 -4.20 5.90
N LEU A 8 -1.40 -4.72 4.67
CA LEU A 8 -2.45 -5.57 4.11
C LEU A 8 -2.56 -6.90 4.87
N THR A 9 -1.43 -7.47 5.29
CA THR A 9 -1.40 -8.71 6.08
C THR A 9 -2.02 -8.51 7.46
N LYS A 10 -1.68 -7.41 8.15
CA LYS A 10 -2.25 -7.05 9.46
C LYS A 10 -3.77 -6.88 9.42
N LYS A 11 -4.30 -6.40 8.29
CA LYS A 11 -5.75 -6.22 8.06
C LYS A 11 -6.44 -7.45 7.43
N SER A 12 -5.73 -8.58 7.30
CA SER A 12 -6.26 -9.81 6.68
C SER A 12 -6.87 -9.57 5.29
N VAL A 13 -6.26 -8.68 4.51
CA VAL A 13 -6.81 -8.25 3.22
C VAL A 13 -6.65 -9.34 2.17
N ASN A 14 -7.75 -9.63 1.47
CA ASN A 14 -7.72 -10.48 0.29
C ASN A 14 -7.20 -9.71 -0.93
N ARG A 15 -5.96 -9.99 -1.35
CA ARG A 15 -5.31 -9.36 -2.52
C ARG A 15 -6.07 -9.58 -3.84
N ALA A 16 -6.76 -10.70 -4.00
CA ALA A 16 -7.56 -10.96 -5.20
C ALA A 16 -8.80 -10.05 -5.25
N MET A 17 -9.40 -9.74 -4.10
CA MET A 17 -10.50 -8.78 -4.00
C MET A 17 -10.02 -7.37 -4.36
N VAL A 18 -8.87 -6.95 -3.82
CA VAL A 18 -8.26 -5.65 -4.15
C VAL A 18 -8.02 -5.55 -5.64
N SER A 19 -7.39 -6.56 -6.26
CA SER A 19 -7.13 -6.57 -7.70
C SER A 19 -8.39 -6.36 -8.54
N ARG A 20 -9.51 -7.01 -8.17
CA ARG A 20 -10.79 -6.88 -8.87
C ARG A 20 -11.42 -5.49 -8.70
N ARG A 21 -11.35 -4.89 -7.51
CA ARG A 21 -11.95 -3.58 -7.23
C ARG A 21 -11.13 -2.41 -7.77
N THR A 22 -9.80 -2.53 -7.79
CA THR A 22 -8.90 -1.43 -8.19
C THR A 22 -8.47 -1.51 -9.65
N GLY A 23 -8.64 -2.67 -10.31
CA GLY A 23 -8.06 -2.92 -11.63
C GLY A 23 -6.54 -3.12 -11.62
N ILE A 24 -5.88 -3.05 -10.46
CA ILE A 24 -4.45 -3.32 -10.33
C ILE A 24 -4.23 -4.83 -10.49
N SER A 25 -3.31 -5.23 -11.37
CA SER A 25 -3.06 -6.65 -11.62
C SER A 25 -2.52 -7.36 -10.37
N GLN A 26 -2.81 -8.66 -10.23
CA GLN A 26 -2.27 -9.46 -9.13
C GLN A 26 -0.74 -9.48 -9.12
N ALA A 27 -0.10 -9.48 -10.30
CA ALA A 27 1.34 -9.39 -10.44
C ALA A 27 1.89 -8.07 -9.88
N ARG A 28 1.22 -6.94 -10.20
CA ARG A 28 1.60 -5.62 -9.67
C ARG A 28 1.40 -5.53 -8.16
N LEU A 29 0.26 -6.00 -7.63
CA LEU A 29 0.04 -6.08 -6.18
C LEU A 29 1.10 -6.94 -5.49
N SER A 30 1.49 -8.07 -6.10
CA SER A 30 2.56 -8.91 -5.56
C SER A 30 3.89 -8.15 -5.46
N GLN A 31 4.30 -7.46 -6.54
CA GLN A 31 5.50 -6.61 -6.53
C GLN A 31 5.41 -5.51 -5.45
N LEU A 32 4.28 -4.81 -5.37
CA LEU A 32 4.05 -3.76 -4.38
C LEU A 32 4.12 -4.27 -2.93
N THR A 33 3.73 -5.52 -2.66
CA THR A 33 3.75 -6.10 -1.30
C THR A 33 5.08 -6.78 -0.94
N SER A 34 5.84 -7.26 -1.94
CA SER A 34 6.98 -8.15 -1.72
C SER A 34 8.33 -7.54 -2.09
N ASN A 35 8.37 -6.55 -2.98
CA ASN A 35 9.61 -5.98 -3.51
C ASN A 35 9.80 -4.53 -3.03
N GLU A 36 10.80 -4.30 -2.17
CA GLU A 36 11.08 -3.00 -1.55
C GLU A 36 11.59 -1.95 -2.55
N SER A 37 12.12 -2.37 -3.70
CA SER A 37 12.49 -1.44 -4.78
C SER A 37 11.28 -0.94 -5.57
N THR A 38 10.14 -1.63 -5.50
CA THR A 38 8.92 -1.24 -6.21
C THR A 38 8.26 -0.07 -5.50
N LYS A 39 8.15 1.06 -6.20
CA LYS A 39 7.46 2.25 -5.67
C LYS A 39 5.95 2.09 -5.79
N LEU A 40 5.26 2.31 -4.67
CA LEU A 40 3.82 2.49 -4.59
C LEU A 40 3.48 3.91 -5.05
N ARG A 41 2.68 4.04 -6.10
CA ARG A 41 2.21 5.33 -6.59
C ARG A 41 1.00 5.83 -5.80
N ALA A 42 0.77 7.14 -5.83
CA ALA A 42 -0.32 7.76 -5.07
C ALA A 42 -1.72 7.32 -5.54
N ASP A 43 -1.90 7.17 -6.85
CA ASP A 43 -3.12 6.63 -7.46
C ASP A 43 -3.37 5.17 -7.05
N GLU A 44 -2.34 4.34 -7.06
CA GLU A 44 -2.42 2.95 -6.59
C GLU A 44 -2.80 2.89 -5.10
N LEU A 45 -2.18 3.72 -4.26
CA LEU A 45 -2.53 3.81 -2.83
C LEU A 45 -3.99 4.24 -2.65
N TYR A 46 -4.43 5.26 -3.39
CA TYR A 46 -5.79 5.78 -3.28
C TYR A 46 -6.83 4.74 -3.70
N LEU A 47 -6.61 4.06 -4.83
CA LEU A 47 -7.49 2.97 -5.28
C LEU A 47 -7.55 1.83 -4.26
N ILE A 48 -6.39 1.43 -3.69
CA ILE A 48 -6.36 0.41 -2.66
C ILE A 48 -7.14 0.87 -1.42
N ALA A 49 -6.98 2.12 -0.98
CA ALA A 49 -7.72 2.67 0.16
C ALA A 49 -9.24 2.60 -0.07
N LEU A 50 -9.71 3.03 -1.24
CA LEU A 50 -11.12 2.92 -1.65
C LEU A 50 -11.61 1.46 -1.70
N ALA A 51 -10.78 0.54 -2.19
CA ALA A 51 -11.11 -0.88 -2.25
C ALA A 51 -11.16 -1.56 -0.86
N LEU A 52 -10.54 -0.95 0.15
CA LEU A 52 -10.54 -1.42 1.53
C LEU A 52 -11.52 -0.66 2.42
N ASP A 53 -12.19 0.36 1.90
CA ASP A 53 -13.06 1.25 2.67
C ASP A 53 -12.34 1.88 3.87
N VAL A 54 -11.11 2.35 3.63
CA VAL A 54 -10.26 3.01 4.64
C VAL A 54 -9.92 4.43 4.18
N ASP A 55 -9.70 5.32 5.14
CA ASP A 55 -9.22 6.65 4.83
C ASP A 55 -7.81 6.57 4.19
N SER A 56 -7.68 7.20 3.02
CA SER A 56 -6.43 7.20 2.27
C SER A 56 -5.30 7.94 2.98
N GLY A 57 -5.62 8.97 3.77
CA GLY A 57 -4.67 9.73 4.57
C GLY A 57 -4.13 8.92 5.75
N GLU A 58 -5.00 8.18 6.45
CA GLU A 58 -4.60 7.24 7.49
C GLU A 58 -3.72 6.12 6.93
N MET A 59 -4.11 5.52 5.79
CA MET A 59 -3.33 4.49 5.12
C MET A 59 -1.95 5.02 4.69
N PHE A 60 -1.90 6.23 4.12
CA PHE A 60 -0.66 6.90 3.76
C PHE A 60 0.26 7.10 4.97
N LYS A 61 -0.26 7.66 6.06
CA LYS A 61 0.53 7.91 7.28
C LYS A 61 1.06 6.61 7.88
N GLU A 62 0.26 5.54 7.91
CA GLU A 62 0.71 4.25 8.48
C GLU A 62 1.77 3.58 7.63
N ILE A 63 1.65 3.61 6.29
CA ILE A 63 2.62 2.98 5.37
C ILE A 63 3.96 3.73 5.36
N PHE A 64 3.92 5.06 5.45
CA PHE A 64 5.09 5.93 5.32
C PHE A 64 5.58 6.52 6.65
N LYS A 65 5.09 6.03 7.80
CA LYS A 65 5.44 6.54 9.15
C LYS A 65 6.93 6.58 9.49
N SER A 66 7.75 5.79 8.80
CA SER A 66 9.20 5.76 9.02
C SER A 66 9.96 6.80 8.22
N ILE A 67 9.32 7.47 7.25
CA ILE A 67 9.94 8.54 6.49
C ILE A 67 10.10 9.74 7.40
N LYS A 68 11.33 10.24 7.46
CA LYS A 68 11.69 11.46 8.18
C LYS A 68 12.40 12.38 7.19
N LEU A 69 12.30 13.67 7.44
CA LEU A 69 13.17 14.62 6.78
C LEU A 69 14.61 14.31 7.21
N GLU A 70 15.51 14.21 6.24
CA GLU A 70 16.93 14.26 6.55
C GLU A 70 17.22 15.73 6.89
N MET A 71 17.56 15.99 8.16
CA MET A 71 17.94 17.27 8.79
C MET A 71 16.87 17.97 9.64
N GLU A 72 17.03 17.88 10.96
CA GLU A 72 17.67 19.00 11.69
C GLU A 72 19.10 18.55 12.03
N ASN A 73 20.08 18.95 11.23
CA ASN A 73 21.51 18.97 11.55
C ASN A 73 22.01 20.37 11.19
#